data_AF-A0A3R6NVY1-F1
#
_entry.id   AF-A0A3R6NVY1-F1
#
_cell.length_a   1.000
_cell.length_b   1.000
_cell.length_c   1.000
_cell.angle_alpha   90.00
_cell.angle_beta   90.00
_cell.angle_gamma   90.00
#
_symmetry.space_group_name_H-M   'P 1'
#
loop_
_entity.id
_entity.type
_entity.pdbx_description
1 polymer ?
#
loop_
_entity_poly.entity_id
_entity_poly.type
_entity_poly.pdbx_seq_one_letter_code
_entity_poly.pdbx_strand_id
1 'polypeptide(L)'
;MRCECILDRYRKSYKMRPEENTCERSQCMETKNLTPEQLRNQQKLKENRDKLKERKNRTHKLIVRGAIAEAAIPGAIDMTDEEFQRALFDAIGRCGDAVPCSPQESRGSDPR
;
A
#
# COMPACT_ATOMS: atom_id res chain seq x y z
N MET A 1 -21.19 -11.11 19.25
CA MET A 1 -21.35 -10.58 17.88
C MET A 1 -19.96 -10.58 17.25
N ARG A 2 -19.69 -11.51 16.33
CA ARG A 2 -18.35 -11.77 15.80
C ARG A 2 -18.02 -10.77 14.69
N CYS A 3 -17.11 -9.83 14.96
CA CYS A 3 -16.53 -8.89 13.99
C CYS A 3 -15.61 -9.56 12.94
N GLU A 4 -15.83 -10.84 12.61
CA GLU A 4 -14.92 -11.61 11.76
C GLU A 4 -15.23 -11.47 10.25
N CYS A 5 -16.39 -10.97 9.85
CA CYS A 5 -16.82 -11.10 8.46
C CYS A 5 -16.21 -10.11 7.45
N ILE A 6 -15.73 -8.94 7.88
CA ILE A 6 -15.14 -7.94 6.96
C ILE A 6 -13.64 -8.18 6.81
N LEU A 7 -12.93 -8.36 7.92
CA LEU A 7 -11.48 -8.58 7.90
C LEU A 7 -11.11 -9.91 7.25
N ASP A 8 -11.87 -10.99 7.44
CA ASP A 8 -11.59 -12.26 6.74
C ASP A 8 -11.89 -12.18 5.25
N ARG A 9 -12.91 -11.41 4.84
CA ARG A 9 -13.22 -11.19 3.42
C ARG A 9 -12.11 -10.39 2.73
N TYR A 10 -11.62 -9.33 3.37
CA TYR A 10 -10.46 -8.56 2.87
C TYR A 10 -9.16 -9.36 2.92
N ARG A 11 -8.91 -10.13 3.97
CA ARG A 11 -7.74 -11.01 4.12
C ARG A 11 -7.70 -12.10 3.06
N LYS A 12 -8.84 -12.73 2.73
CA LYS A 12 -8.96 -13.71 1.64
C LYS A 12 -8.82 -13.06 0.26
N SER A 13 -9.44 -11.90 0.03
CA SER A 13 -9.35 -11.19 -1.25
C SER A 13 -7.92 -10.71 -1.58
N TYR A 14 -7.18 -10.21 -0.59
CA TYR A 14 -5.79 -9.78 -0.79
C TYR A 14 -4.77 -10.91 -0.85
N LYS A 15 -5.05 -12.05 -0.23
CA LYS A 15 -4.21 -13.25 -0.27
C LYS A 15 -4.41 -14.07 -1.56
N MET A 16 -5.36 -13.67 -2.41
CA MET A 16 -5.71 -14.27 -3.71
C MET A 16 -5.36 -13.37 -4.90
N ARG A 17 -4.31 -12.54 -4.81
CA ARG A 17 -3.57 -12.18 -6.01
C ARG A 17 -2.43 -13.17 -6.12
N PRO A 18 -2.42 -14.07 -7.11
CA PRO A 18 -1.29 -14.96 -7.28
C PRO A 18 -0.06 -14.08 -7.55
N GLU A 19 0.84 -13.98 -6.57
CA GLU A 19 2.27 -13.76 -6.81
C GLU A 19 2.94 -15.07 -7.29
N GLU A 20 2.14 -16.02 -7.74
CA GLU A 20 2.57 -17.28 -8.30
C GLU A 20 2.62 -17.09 -9.82
N ASN A 21 3.81 -17.30 -10.40
CA ASN A 21 4.08 -17.51 -11.86
C ASN A 21 5.04 -16.55 -12.58
N THR A 22 5.74 -15.61 -11.91
CA THR A 22 6.94 -14.99 -12.56
C THR A 22 8.28 -15.32 -11.90
N CYS A 23 8.28 -15.92 -10.70
CA CYS A 23 9.52 -16.34 -10.05
C CYS A 23 9.88 -17.81 -10.36
N GLU A 24 8.90 -18.72 -10.33
CA GLU A 24 9.19 -20.17 -10.38
C GLU A 24 9.53 -20.72 -11.77
N ARG A 25 9.39 -19.94 -12.85
CA ARG A 25 9.92 -20.31 -14.18
C ARG A 25 11.32 -19.79 -14.45
N SER A 26 11.93 -19.05 -13.51
CA SER A 26 13.24 -18.41 -13.72
C SER A 26 14.40 -19.16 -13.07
N GLN A 27 14.16 -20.30 -12.41
CA GLN A 27 15.21 -21.22 -11.94
C GLN A 27 15.47 -22.34 -12.94
N CYS A 28 15.77 -21.98 -14.18
CA CYS A 28 16.37 -22.89 -15.16
C CYS A 28 16.87 -22.08 -16.35
N MET A 29 17.84 -21.20 -16.10
CA MET A 29 18.68 -20.71 -17.19
C MET A 29 20.10 -20.54 -16.68
N GLU A 30 20.91 -21.51 -17.12
CA GLU A 30 22.35 -21.55 -17.30
C GLU A 30 23.10 -20.24 -17.03
N THR A 31 24.27 -20.38 -16.40
CA THR A 31 25.28 -19.34 -16.25
C THR A 31 25.76 -18.85 -17.62
N LYS A 32 24.94 -18.05 -18.30
CA LYS A 32 25.33 -17.27 -19.47
C LYS A 32 26.28 -16.20 -18.95
N ASN A 33 27.48 -16.13 -19.52
CA ASN A 33 28.44 -15.06 -19.26
C ASN A 33 27.83 -13.73 -19.73
N LEU A 34 27.07 -13.08 -18.84
CA LEU A 34 26.41 -11.81 -19.09
C LEU A 34 27.45 -10.69 -19.08
N THR A 35 27.33 -9.76 -20.01
CA THR A 35 28.15 -8.55 -20.00
C THR A 35 27.82 -7.69 -18.78
N PRO A 36 28.76 -6.86 -18.28
CA PRO A 36 28.55 -6.04 -17.09
C PRO A 36 27.34 -5.10 -17.22
N GLU A 37 26.98 -4.66 -18.43
CA GLU A 37 25.78 -3.85 -18.68
C GLU A 37 24.48 -4.64 -18.46
N GLN A 38 24.44 -5.91 -18.87
CA GLN A 38 23.28 -6.78 -18.68
C GLN A 38 23.06 -7.05 -17.19
N LEU A 39 24.14 -7.27 -16.42
CA LEU A 39 24.07 -7.44 -14.96
C LEU A 39 23.55 -6.18 -14.26
N ARG A 40 24.01 -4.99 -14.66
CA ARG A 40 23.48 -3.72 -14.13
C ARG A 40 22.00 -3.54 -14.44
N ASN A 41 21.56 -3.88 -15.64
CA ASN A 41 20.14 -3.78 -16.00
C ASN A 41 19.27 -4.74 -15.19
N GLN A 42 19.73 -5.97 -14.96
CA GLN A 42 19.04 -6.93 -14.10
C GLN A 42 18.94 -6.46 -12.65
N GLN A 43 20.01 -5.87 -12.10
CA GLN A 43 19.99 -5.28 -10.75
C GLN A 43 18.97 -4.13 -10.65
N LYS A 44 18.99 -3.20 -11.62
CA LYS A 44 17.99 -2.11 -11.68
C LYS A 44 16.56 -2.62 -11.77
N LEU A 45 16.31 -3.63 -12.60
CA LEU A 45 14.98 -4.25 -12.70
C LEU A 45 14.54 -4.88 -11.39
N LYS A 46 15.46 -5.54 -10.68
CA LYS A 46 15.19 -6.13 -9.36
C LYS A 46 14.79 -5.04 -8.35
N GLU A 47 15.60 -3.98 -8.25
CA GLU A 47 15.31 -2.84 -7.36
C GLU A 47 13.95 -2.19 -7.65
N ASN A 48 13.62 -2.00 -8.93
CA ASN A 48 12.34 -1.44 -9.34
C ASN A 48 11.15 -2.34 -8.96
N ARG A 49 11.31 -3.66 -9.07
CA ARG A 49 10.29 -4.63 -8.64
C ARG A 49 10.08 -4.59 -7.13
N ASP A 50 11.17 -4.49 -6.36
CA ASP A 50 11.10 -4.44 -4.90
C ASP A 50 10.42 -3.14 -4.42
N LYS A 51 10.78 -1.99 -5.00
CA LYS A 51 10.09 -0.70 -4.74
C LYS A 51 8.60 -0.75 -5.08
N LEU A 52 8.23 -1.39 -6.19
CA LEU A 52 6.83 -1.56 -6.56
C LEU A 52 6.07 -2.46 -5.57
N LYS A 53 6.72 -3.53 -5.08
CA LYS A 53 6.14 -4.42 -4.08
C LYS A 53 5.89 -3.68 -2.78
N GLU A 54 6.85 -2.89 -2.32
CA GLU A 54 6.71 -2.04 -1.13
C GLU A 54 5.55 -1.04 -1.30
N ARG A 55 5.48 -0.35 -2.45
CA ARG A 55 4.39 0.58 -2.75
C ARG A 55 3.02 -0.10 -2.71
N LYS A 56 2.89 -1.26 -3.35
CA LYS A 56 1.64 -2.05 -3.35
C LYS A 56 1.24 -2.48 -1.94
N ASN A 57 2.20 -2.91 -1.13
CA ASN A 57 1.97 -3.29 0.27
C ASN A 57 1.54 -2.09 1.12
N ARG A 58 2.17 -0.92 0.93
CA ARG A 58 1.76 0.33 1.58
C ARG A 58 0.34 0.71 1.19
N THR A 59 0.01 0.75 -0.10
CA THR A 59 -1.33 1.07 -0.60
C THR A 59 -2.38 0.10 -0.05
N HIS A 60 -2.08 -1.20 -0.03
CA HIS A 60 -2.97 -2.19 0.57
C HIS A 60 -3.29 -1.88 2.03
N LYS A 61 -2.24 -1.65 2.83
CA LYS A 61 -2.37 -1.34 4.25
C LYS A 61 -3.18 -0.08 4.49
N LEU A 62 -3.01 0.95 3.66
CA LEU A 62 -3.78 2.19 3.75
C LEU A 62 -5.27 1.96 3.45
N ILE A 63 -5.60 1.22 2.39
CA ILE A 63 -6.99 0.91 2.03
C ILE A 63 -7.68 0.11 3.14
N VAL A 64 -7.02 -0.95 3.64
CA VAL A 64 -7.60 -1.78 4.70
C VAL A 64 -7.79 -0.98 5.99
N ARG A 65 -6.82 -0.17 6.37
CA ARG A 65 -6.93 0.67 7.56
C ARG A 65 -7.98 1.76 7.40
N GLY A 66 -8.11 2.36 6.22
CA GLY A 66 -9.16 3.32 5.89
C GLY A 66 -10.55 2.72 6.05
N ALA A 67 -10.79 1.54 5.46
CA ALA A 67 -12.06 0.84 5.58
C ALA A 67 -12.42 0.48 7.04
N ILE A 68 -11.42 0.12 7.87
CA ILE A 68 -11.63 -0.14 9.30
C ILE A 68 -12.02 1.15 10.03
N ALA A 69 -11.38 2.28 9.69
CA ALA A 69 -11.69 3.58 10.30
C ALA A 69 -13.10 4.06 9.92
N GLU A 70 -13.47 3.96 8.64
CA GLU A 70 -14.83 4.28 8.15
C GLU A 70 -15.89 3.43 8.86
N ALA A 71 -15.65 2.13 9.06
CA ALA A 71 -16.59 1.25 9.75
C ALA A 71 -16.73 1.55 11.26
N ALA A 72 -15.73 2.19 11.87
CA ALA A 72 -15.75 2.49 13.30
C ALA A 72 -16.53 3.78 13.63
N ILE A 73 -16.64 4.71 12.67
CA ILE A 73 -17.28 6.01 12.87
C ILE A 73 -18.70 5.97 12.29
N PRO A 74 -19.75 6.22 13.09
CA PRO A 74 -21.11 6.24 12.59
C PRO A 74 -21.31 7.43 11.64
N GLY A 75 -21.91 7.19 10.47
CA GLY A 75 -22.17 8.23 9.47
C GLY A 75 -20.94 8.65 8.65
N ALA A 76 -19.81 7.94 8.75
CA ALA A 76 -18.58 8.28 8.04
C ALA A 76 -18.70 8.40 6.50
N ILE A 77 -19.64 7.67 5.89
CA ILE A 77 -19.85 7.64 4.44
C ILE A 77 -20.31 9.01 3.90
N ASP A 78 -21.07 9.75 4.71
CA ASP A 78 -21.68 11.02 4.30
C ASP A 78 -20.87 12.25 4.79
N MET A 79 -19.79 12.03 5.57
CA MET A 79 -18.92 13.08 6.11
C MET A 79 -17.91 13.56 5.07
N THR A 80 -17.51 14.84 5.15
CA THR A 80 -16.34 15.30 4.39
C THR A 80 -15.05 14.78 5.02
N ASP A 81 -13.95 14.78 4.25
CA ASP A 81 -12.64 14.33 4.74
C ASP A 81 -12.20 15.09 6.00
N GLU A 82 -12.51 16.38 6.10
CA GLU A 82 -12.20 17.21 7.27
C GLU A 82 -13.04 16.84 8.49
N GLU A 83 -14.33 16.57 8.30
CA GLU A 83 -15.25 16.15 9.36
C GLU A 83 -14.88 14.76 9.88
N PHE A 84 -14.60 13.82 8.98
CA PHE A 84 -14.15 12.48 9.31
C PHE A 84 -12.82 12.51 10.07
N GLN A 85 -11.87 13.35 9.65
CA GLN A 85 -10.60 13.53 10.34
C GLN A 85 -10.80 14.01 11.78
N ARG A 86 -11.66 15.02 12.00
CA ARG A 86 -11.99 15.53 13.34
C ARG A 86 -12.61 14.44 14.20
N ALA A 87 -13.64 13.75 13.68
CA ALA A 87 -14.32 12.68 14.38
C ALA A 87 -13.37 11.54 14.77
N LEU A 88 -12.43 11.17 13.88
CA LEU A 88 -11.44 10.14 14.16
C LEU A 88 -10.45 10.56 15.26
N PHE A 89 -9.97 11.80 15.24
CA PHE A 89 -9.05 12.29 16.27
C PHE A 89 -9.72 12.46 17.64
N ASP A 90 -10.96 12.95 17.65
CA ASP A 90 -11.78 13.03 18.87
C ASP A 90 -12.01 11.63 19.46
N ALA A 91 -12.33 10.63 18.63
CA ALA A 91 -12.52 9.24 19.08
C ALA A 91 -11.26 8.62 19.70
N ILE A 92 -10.08 9.04 19.26
CA ILE A 92 -8.78 8.57 19.79
C ILE A 92 -8.35 9.36 21.04
N GLY A 93 -9.08 10.42 21.41
CA GLY A 93 -8.71 11.31 22.52
C GLY A 93 -7.53 12.22 22.19
N ARG A 94 -7.22 12.41 20.90
CA ARG A 94 -6.26 13.43 20.45
C ARG A 94 -7.00 14.76 20.32
N CYS A 95 -7.20 15.44 21.44
CA CYS A 95 -7.65 16.83 21.45
C CYS A 95 -6.47 17.72 21.02
N GLY A 96 -6.44 18.15 19.76
CA GLY A 96 -5.44 19.11 19.31
C GLY A 96 -5.43 19.23 17.81
N ASP A 97 -5.51 20.48 17.35
CA ASP A 97 -5.52 20.95 15.98
C ASP A 97 -4.46 20.24 15.12
N ALA A 98 -4.81 19.06 14.62
CA ALA A 98 -4.03 18.39 13.60
C ALA A 98 -4.25 19.21 12.33
N VAL A 99 -3.31 20.13 12.10
CA VAL A 99 -3.17 20.85 10.83
C VAL A 99 -3.38 19.82 9.72
N PRO A 100 -4.39 20.01 8.83
CA PRO A 100 -4.54 19.14 7.69
C PRO A 100 -3.19 19.13 6.98
N CYS A 101 -2.50 18.00 7.00
CA CYS A 101 -1.29 17.86 6.24
C CYS A 101 -1.77 17.88 4.81
N SER A 102 -1.77 19.07 4.20
CA SER A 102 -2.09 19.26 2.79
C SER A 102 -1.31 18.19 2.05
N PRO A 103 -1.92 17.47 1.08
CA PRO A 103 -1.20 16.48 0.30
C PRO A 103 0.10 17.14 -0.14
N GLN A 104 1.23 16.69 0.41
CA GLN A 104 2.51 17.19 -0.07
C GLN A 104 2.51 16.76 -1.52
N GLU A 105 2.30 17.71 -2.42
CA GLU A 105 2.62 17.55 -3.81
C GLU A 105 4.10 17.19 -3.80
N SER A 106 4.36 15.89 -3.88
CA SER A 106 5.64 15.36 -4.27
C SER A 106 5.84 15.87 -5.69
N ARG A 107 6.29 17.13 -5.79
CA ARG A 107 7.00 17.62 -6.96
C ARG A 107 8.21 16.71 -7.00
N GLY A 108 8.10 15.63 -7.76
CA GLY A 108 9.21 14.78 -8.09
C GLY A 108 10.24 15.67 -8.76
N SER A 109 11.22 16.13 -8.00
CA SER A 109 12.42 16.71 -8.56
C SER A 109 13.13 15.60 -9.32
N ASP A 110 13.17 15.81 -10.65
CA ASP A 110 14.04 15.23 -11.68
C ASP A 110 13.80 13.80 -12.17
N PRO A 111 13.80 13.63 -13.51
CA PRO A 111 15.08 13.54 -14.21
C PRO A 111 15.16 14.26 -15.59
N ARG A 112 16.11 15.18 -15.77
CA ARG A 112 17.20 15.10 -16.78
C ARG A 112 18.15 16.29 -16.74
#